data_AF-A0A368VMM0-F1
#
_entry.id   AF-A0A368VMM0-F1
#
_cell.length_a   1.000
_cell.length_b   1.000
_cell.length_c   1.000
_cell.angle_alpha   90.00
_cell.angle_beta   90.00
_cell.angle_gamma   90.00
#
_symmetry.space_group_name_H-M   'P 1'
#
loop_
_entity.id
_entity.type
_entity.pdbx_description
1 polymer ?
#
loop_
_entity_poly.entity_id
_entity_poly.type
_entity_poly.pdbx_seq_one_letter_code
_entity_poly.pdbx_strand_id
1 'polypeptide(L)'
;MTSSTDTTSATDERLRRLAARGFQFMHPRDEQGEILAVIGVRAHDNVIDVIRLQDENDVVATRMPGDEENILAPTRVSWQSTGSVCEVIDDLLDLPDDRTPGSLITPSGT
;
A
#
# COMPACT_ATOMS: atom_id res chain seq x y z
N MET A 1 26.03 20.32 -0.36
CA MET A 1 24.71 20.34 -1.01
C MET A 1 24.53 19.01 -1.74
N THR A 2 24.08 17.96 -1.07
CA THR A 2 23.77 16.65 -1.67
C THR A 2 22.80 15.90 -0.77
N SER A 3 21.51 16.25 -0.77
CA SER A 3 20.52 15.46 -0.01
C SER A 3 19.15 15.31 -0.68
N SER A 4 18.89 15.92 -1.83
CA SER A 4 17.55 15.83 -2.45
C SER A 4 17.43 14.76 -3.54
N THR A 5 18.52 14.27 -4.14
CA THR A 5 18.46 13.28 -5.23
C THR A 5 18.52 11.81 -4.76
N ASP A 6 19.07 11.55 -3.57
CA ASP A 6 19.22 10.18 -3.05
C ASP A 6 17.89 9.60 -2.57
N THR A 7 17.08 10.42 -1.88
CA THR A 7 15.74 10.04 -1.37
C THR A 7 14.73 9.77 -2.49
N THR A 8 14.78 10.56 -3.57
CA THR A 8 13.90 10.38 -4.74
C THR A 8 14.19 9.04 -5.43
N SER A 9 15.46 8.67 -5.58
CA SER A 9 15.85 7.39 -6.18
C SER A 9 15.41 6.20 -5.31
N ALA A 10 15.54 6.32 -3.99
CA ALA A 10 15.12 5.26 -3.06
C ALA A 10 13.59 5.09 -2.99
N THR A 11 12.83 6.16 -3.15
CA THR A 11 11.37 6.12 -3.23
C THR A 11 10.90 5.53 -4.55
N ASP A 12 11.51 5.94 -5.66
CA ASP A 12 11.20 5.44 -6.99
C ASP A 12 11.44 3.93 -7.12
N GLU A 13 12.54 3.41 -6.57
CA GLU A 13 12.82 1.97 -6.53
C GLU A 13 11.73 1.19 -5.76
N ARG A 14 11.25 1.72 -4.62
CA ARG A 14 10.17 1.09 -3.85
C ARG A 14 8.84 1.08 -4.60
N LEU A 15 8.50 2.19 -5.26
CA LEU A 15 7.30 2.26 -6.10
C LEU A 15 7.38 1.29 -7.28
N ARG A 16 8.57 1.12 -7.90
CA ARG A 16 8.77 0.10 -8.93
C ARG A 16 8.57 -1.32 -8.41
N ARG A 17 9.01 -1.62 -7.18
CA ARG A 17 8.76 -2.94 -6.56
C ARG A 17 7.28 -3.20 -6.35
N LEU A 18 6.53 -2.21 -5.90
CA LEU A 18 5.07 -2.31 -5.81
C LEU A 18 4.44 -2.51 -7.20
N ALA A 19 4.87 -1.75 -8.21
CA ALA A 19 4.41 -1.93 -9.59
C ALA A 19 4.69 -3.34 -10.11
N ALA A 20 5.89 -3.89 -9.84
CA ALA A 20 6.26 -5.26 -10.19
C ALA A 20 5.40 -6.31 -9.48
N ARG A 21 4.89 -5.99 -8.28
CA ARG A 21 3.94 -6.83 -7.53
C ARG A 21 2.50 -6.75 -8.07
N GLY A 22 2.22 -5.81 -8.98
CA GLY A 22 0.91 -5.62 -9.62
C GLY A 22 0.14 -4.40 -9.13
N PHE A 23 0.76 -3.49 -8.37
CA PHE A 23 0.12 -2.22 -8.03
C PHE A 23 -0.05 -1.32 -9.26
N GLN A 24 -1.26 -0.81 -9.44
CA GLN A 24 -1.59 0.21 -10.41
C GLN A 24 -1.62 1.56 -9.71
N PHE A 25 -0.82 2.50 -10.19
CA PHE A 25 -0.73 3.84 -9.62
C PHE A 25 -1.57 4.84 -10.41
N MET A 26 -2.30 5.67 -9.68
CA MET A 26 -3.06 6.80 -10.18
C MET A 26 -2.58 8.08 -9.48
N HIS A 27 -2.48 9.15 -10.26
CA HIS A 27 -2.09 10.48 -9.79
C HIS A 27 -3.28 11.42 -9.96
N PRO A 28 -4.27 11.41 -9.04
CA PRO A 28 -5.33 12.41 -9.06
C PRO A 28 -4.71 13.82 -9.04
N ARG A 29 -5.17 14.65 -9.96
CA ARG A 29 -4.80 16.06 -10.07
C ARG A 29 -6.01 16.93 -9.77
N ASP A 30 -5.77 18.10 -9.20
CA ASP A 30 -6.81 19.09 -8.97
C ASP A 30 -7.21 19.82 -10.27
N GLU A 31 -8.12 20.79 -10.15
CA GLU A 31 -8.58 21.63 -11.26
C GLU A 31 -7.47 22.50 -11.88
N GLN A 32 -6.34 22.65 -11.18
CA GLN A 32 -5.16 23.41 -11.59
C GLN A 32 -4.10 22.51 -12.25
N GLY A 33 -4.26 21.18 -12.17
CA GLY A 33 -3.33 20.20 -12.67
C GLY A 33 -2.24 19.79 -11.67
N GLU A 34 -2.32 20.26 -10.43
CA GLU A 34 -1.39 19.91 -9.36
C GLU A 34 -1.71 18.52 -8.80
N ILE A 35 -0.68 17.76 -8.46
CA ILE A 35 -0.82 16.39 -7.95
C ILE A 35 -1.34 16.45 -6.52
N LEU A 36 -2.53 15.90 -6.28
CA LEU A 36 -3.14 15.85 -4.95
C LEU A 36 -2.57 14.72 -4.09
N ALA A 37 -2.33 13.56 -4.71
CA ALA A 37 -1.81 12.38 -4.04
C ALA A 37 -1.32 11.36 -5.07
N VAL A 38 -0.57 10.36 -4.61
CA VAL A 38 -0.34 9.12 -5.36
C VAL A 38 -1.18 8.01 -4.74
N ILE A 39 -2.03 7.37 -5.53
CA ILE A 39 -2.87 6.26 -5.08
C ILE A 39 -2.42 4.99 -5.82
N GLY A 40 -1.89 4.00 -5.10
CA GLY A 40 -1.61 2.67 -5.62
C GLY A 40 -2.71 1.70 -5.23
N VAL A 41 -3.20 0.90 -6.17
CA VAL A 41 -4.23 -0.12 -5.92
C VAL A 41 -3.78 -1.46 -6.50
N ARG A 42 -3.94 -2.54 -5.74
CA ARG A 42 -3.69 -3.92 -6.18
C ARG A 42 -4.78 -4.84 -5.66
N ALA A 43 -5.59 -5.40 -6.57
CA ALA A 43 -6.54 -6.46 -6.22
C ALA A 43 -5.89 -7.83 -6.49
N HIS A 44 -5.86 -8.72 -5.50
CA HIS A 44 -5.31 -10.07 -5.63
C HIS A 44 -5.96 -11.03 -4.61
N ASP A 45 -6.06 -12.34 -4.92
CA ASP A 45 -6.44 -13.43 -3.98
C ASP A 45 -7.62 -13.15 -3.02
N ASN A 46 -8.60 -12.34 -3.44
CA ASN A 46 -9.77 -11.89 -2.67
C ASN A 46 -9.52 -10.76 -1.64
N VAL A 47 -8.43 -10.02 -1.78
CA VAL A 47 -8.15 -8.77 -1.07
C VAL A 47 -7.79 -7.65 -2.04
N ILE A 48 -7.92 -6.42 -1.58
CA ILE A 48 -7.49 -5.22 -2.28
C ILE A 48 -6.54 -4.47 -1.37
N ASP A 49 -5.32 -4.26 -1.84
CA ASP A 49 -4.35 -3.37 -1.23
C ASP A 49 -4.47 -1.98 -1.85
N VAL A 50 -4.63 -0.98 -1.00
CA VAL A 50 -4.66 0.42 -1.39
C VAL A 50 -3.58 1.15 -0.60
N ILE A 51 -2.70 1.87 -1.29
CA ILE A 51 -1.74 2.79 -0.69
C ILE A 51 -2.03 4.21 -1.17
N ARG A 52 -2.06 5.16 -0.25
CA ARG A 52 -2.32 6.58 -0.49
C ARG A 52 -1.16 7.38 0.06
N LEU A 53 -0.41 8.02 -0.82
CA LEU A 53 0.68 8.91 -0.47
C LEU A 53 0.16 10.34 -0.65
N GLN A 54 -0.11 11.04 0.45
CA GLN A 54 -0.43 12.47 0.43
C GLN A 54 0.86 13.29 0.47
N ASP A 55 1.78 12.88 1.35
CA ASP A 55 3.09 13.49 1.56
C ASP A 55 4.15 12.40 1.83
N GLU A 56 5.43 12.77 1.92
CA GLU A 56 6.51 11.82 2.22
C GLU A 56 6.36 11.18 3.62
N ASN A 57 5.73 11.89 4.55
CA ASN A 57 5.49 11.45 5.92
C ASN A 57 4.01 11.14 6.22
N ASP A 58 3.13 11.36 5.25
CA ASP A 58 1.69 11.11 5.37
C ASP A 58 1.25 10.09 4.31
N VAL A 59 1.55 8.84 4.61
CA VAL A 59 1.18 7.69 3.79
C VAL A 59 0.30 6.75 4.58
N VAL A 60 -0.76 6.28 3.93
CA VAL A 60 -1.68 5.29 4.49
C VAL A 60 -1.77 4.12 3.53
N ALA A 61 -1.47 2.91 3.99
CA ALA A 61 -1.76 1.67 3.29
C ALA A 61 -2.82 0.87 4.03
N THR A 62 -3.73 0.27 3.28
CA THR A 62 -4.84 -0.53 3.80
C THR A 62 -5.07 -1.74 2.92
N ARG A 63 -5.24 -2.91 3.56
CA ARG A 63 -5.74 -4.13 2.92
C ARG A 63 -7.18 -4.36 3.33
N MET A 64 -8.05 -4.53 2.37
CA MET A 64 -9.48 -4.77 2.56
C MET A 64 -9.96 -6.01 1.79
N PRO A 65 -11.12 -6.58 2.14
CA PRO A 65 -11.73 -7.65 1.35
C PRO A 65 -12.02 -7.20 -0.10
N GLY A 66 -11.91 -8.11 -1.06
CA GLY A 66 -12.17 -7.83 -2.47
C GLY A 66 -13.63 -7.53 -2.81
N ASP A 67 -14.54 -7.79 -1.88
CA ASP A 67 -15.96 -7.46 -1.95
C ASP A 67 -16.30 -6.10 -1.31
N GLU A 68 -15.29 -5.27 -0.99
CA GLU A 68 -15.53 -3.92 -0.50
C GLU A 68 -16.04 -3.00 -1.62
N GLU A 69 -17.20 -2.38 -1.41
CA GLU A 69 -17.84 -1.52 -2.41
C GLU A 69 -17.08 -0.20 -2.62
N ASN A 70 -16.49 0.35 -1.55
CA ASN A 70 -15.76 1.60 -1.58
C ASN A 70 -14.32 1.44 -1.08
N ILE A 71 -13.38 1.25 -2.01
CA ILE A 71 -11.97 1.04 -1.70
C ILE A 71 -11.23 2.30 -1.21
N LEU A 72 -11.81 3.49 -1.46
CA LEU A 72 -11.21 4.77 -1.02
C LEU A 72 -11.67 5.18 0.38
N ALA A 73 -12.84 4.69 0.80
CA ALA A 73 -13.38 4.85 2.14
C ALA A 73 -13.89 3.49 2.65
N PRO A 74 -12.98 2.52 2.87
CA PRO A 74 -13.37 1.16 3.24
C PRO A 74 -13.96 1.13 4.64
N THR A 75 -15.04 0.37 4.80
CA THR A 75 -15.64 0.09 6.11
C THR A 75 -15.03 -1.15 6.77
N ARG A 76 -14.51 -2.08 5.95
CA ARG A 76 -13.86 -3.32 6.40
C ARG A 76 -12.38 -3.29 6.03
N VAL A 77 -11.53 -3.22 7.05
CA VAL A 77 -10.08 -3.21 6.89
C VAL A 77 -9.51 -4.43 7.62
N SER A 78 -8.78 -5.26 6.87
CA SER A 78 -8.07 -6.43 7.41
C SER A 78 -6.67 -6.10 7.91
N TRP A 79 -6.06 -5.05 7.37
CA TRP A 79 -4.76 -4.53 7.80
C TRP A 79 -4.61 -3.06 7.40
N GLN A 80 -3.92 -2.27 8.22
CA GLN A 80 -3.61 -0.87 7.96
C GLN A 80 -2.22 -0.53 8.50
N SER A 81 -1.46 0.27 7.77
CA SER A 81 -0.25 0.95 8.24
C SER A 81 -0.28 2.42 7.81
N THR A 82 0.25 3.29 8.68
CA THR A 82 0.32 4.73 8.48
C THR A 82 1.68 5.24 8.95
N GLY A 83 2.32 6.11 8.17
CA GLY A 83 3.64 6.66 8.50
C GLY A 83 4.35 7.21 7.28
N SER A 84 5.68 7.12 7.29
CA SER A 84 6.49 7.55 6.15
C SER A 84 6.35 6.63 4.94
N VAL A 85 6.62 7.17 3.75
CA VAL A 85 6.65 6.41 2.49
C VAL A 85 7.50 5.15 2.60
N CYS A 86 8.66 5.24 3.25
CA CYS A 86 9.55 4.09 3.37
C CYS A 86 8.94 3.02 4.26
N GLU A 87 8.52 3.39 5.48
CA GLU A 87 7.96 2.45 6.46
C GLU A 87 6.71 1.76 5.91
N VAL A 88 5.78 2.53 5.34
CA VAL A 88 4.50 1.99 4.86
C VAL A 88 4.67 1.10 3.64
N ILE A 89 5.58 1.44 2.71
CA ILE A 89 5.85 0.57 1.56
C ILE A 89 6.58 -0.69 2.02
N ASP A 90 7.55 -0.59 2.94
CA ASP A 90 8.27 -1.75 3.46
C ASP A 90 7.30 -2.70 4.21
N ASP A 91 6.39 -2.17 5.04
CA ASP A 91 5.32 -2.92 5.68
C ASP A 91 4.38 -3.61 4.67
N LEU A 92 4.00 -2.90 3.60
CA LEU A 92 3.13 -3.43 2.54
C LEU A 92 3.83 -4.52 1.70
N LEU A 93 5.15 -4.44 1.55
CA LEU A 93 5.96 -5.45 0.88
C LEU A 93 6.21 -6.68 1.77
N ASP A 94 6.26 -6.51 3.09
CA ASP A 94 6.39 -7.61 4.05
C ASP A 94 5.09 -8.44 4.19
N LEU A 95 3.94 -7.82 3.90
CA LEU A 95 2.67 -8.52 3.86
C LEU A 95 2.73 -9.72 2.89
N PRO A 96 2.41 -10.94 3.34
CA PRO A 96 2.31 -12.08 2.45
C PRO A 96 1.18 -11.86 1.45
N ASP A 97 1.42 -12.26 0.20
CA ASP A 97 0.38 -12.28 -0.83
C ASP A 97 -0.67 -13.37 -0.54
N ASP A 98 -0.27 -14.40 0.21
CA ASP A 98 -1.11 -15.52 0.58
C ASP A 98 -1.95 -15.21 1.83
N ARG A 99 -3.26 -15.13 1.61
CA ARG A 99 -4.15 -15.89 2.48
C ARG A 99 -3.92 -17.36 2.13
N THR A 100 -3.12 -18.08 2.92
CA THR A 100 -3.43 -19.50 3.10
C THR A 100 -4.69 -19.53 3.96
N PRO A 101 -5.90 -19.84 3.43
CA PRO A 101 -7.04 -20.09 4.30
C PRO A 101 -6.73 -21.37 5.09
N GLY A 102 -6.17 -21.22 6.30
CA GLY A 102 -5.83 -22.39 7.12
C GLY A 102 -4.67 -22.28 8.11
N SER A 103 -4.09 -21.10 8.40
CA SER A 103 -3.20 -21.01 9.57
C SER A 103 -4.03 -20.93 10.86
N LEU A 104 -4.72 -22.03 11.17
CA LEU A 104 -5.09 -22.33 12.54
C LEU A 104 -3.78 -22.61 13.26
N ILE A 105 -3.32 -21.64 14.03
CA ILE A 105 -2.48 -21.88 15.20
C ILE A 105 -3.26 -22.85 16.11
N THR A 106 -3.13 -24.15 15.87
CA THR A 106 -3.50 -25.15 16.88
C THR A 106 -2.33 -25.20 17.86
N PRO A 107 -2.50 -24.81 19.13
CA PRO A 107 -1.49 -25.15 20.12
C PRO A 107 -1.45 -26.67 20.24
N SER A 108 -0.40 -27.29 19.69
CA SER A 108 -0.11 -28.71 19.90
C SER A 108 0.29 -28.89 21.36
N GLY A 109 -0.68 -29.25 22.20
CA GLY A 109 -0.41 -29.82 23.52
C GLY A 109 -0.12 -31.31 23.38
N THR A 110 0.98 -31.77 23.93
CA THR A 110 1.17 -33.14 24.42
C THR A 110 2.01 -33.08 25.68
#